data_AF-A0A820TXT1-F1
#
_entry.id   AF-A0A820TXT1-F1
#
_cell.length_a   1.000
_cell.length_b   1.000
_cell.length_c   1.000
_cell.angle_alpha   90.00
_cell.angle_beta   90.00
_cell.angle_gamma   90.00
#
_symmetry.space_group_name_H-M   'P 1'
#
loop_
_entity.id
_entity.type
_entity.pdbx_description
1 polymer ?
#
loop_
_entity_poly.entity_id
_entity_poly.type
_entity_poly.pdbx_seq_one_letter_code
_entity_poly.pdbx_strand_id
1 'polypeptide(L)'
;METNWDASILPNDVFILKDNEFFECIKHVAGDIVCEILKIQMIDSAQVLINSDDLLSFLQHNSPEINILRDKVCFKTENGSFLIKSGITTNMSMLKKLLLVKKEEQLNIKNDQQQEQIWIDLIKKNSLLKSLFNWYQEIEHTPKKVSTFLATFIDTITNSLHKSSNNYRYSKSIEDFALSLYILG
;
A
#
# COMPACT_ATOMS: atom_id res chain seq x y z
N MET A 1 0.10 10.12 -17.94
CA MET A 1 -1.13 9.44 -17.50
C MET A 1 -0.72 8.46 -16.42
N GLU A 2 -1.04 8.74 -15.16
CA GLU A 2 -0.91 7.76 -14.09
C GLU A 2 -2.02 6.72 -14.27
N THR A 3 -1.68 5.54 -14.76
CA THR A 3 -2.57 4.38 -14.70
C THR A 3 -2.71 4.01 -13.22
N ASN A 4 -3.89 4.22 -12.66
CA ASN A 4 -4.25 3.71 -11.34
C ASN A 4 -4.35 2.19 -11.46
N TRP A 5 -3.39 1.47 -10.88
CA TRP A 5 -3.33 0.02 -10.97
C TRP A 5 -4.25 -0.56 -9.90
N ASP A 6 -5.28 -1.30 -10.31
CA ASP A 6 -6.21 -1.92 -9.39
C ASP A 6 -5.58 -3.16 -8.72
N ALA A 7 -5.01 -2.97 -7.52
CA ALA A 7 -4.43 -4.03 -6.71
C ALA A 7 -5.47 -4.93 -6.03
N SER A 8 -6.77 -4.68 -6.23
CA SER A 8 -7.84 -5.54 -5.69
C SER A 8 -7.86 -6.93 -6.32
N ILE A 9 -7.27 -7.10 -7.51
CA ILE A 9 -7.10 -8.41 -8.16
C ILE A 9 -6.18 -9.35 -7.38
N LEU A 10 -5.29 -8.79 -6.54
CA LEU A 10 -4.44 -9.57 -5.65
C LEU A 10 -5.14 -9.82 -4.31
N PRO A 11 -5.06 -11.05 -3.76
CA PRO A 11 -5.65 -11.35 -2.47
C PRO A 11 -4.92 -10.57 -1.35
N ASN A 12 -5.63 -10.31 -0.25
CA ASN A 12 -5.10 -9.47 0.84
C ASN A 12 -3.93 -10.13 1.59
N ASP A 13 -3.83 -11.45 1.53
CA ASP A 13 -2.80 -12.28 2.14
C ASP A 13 -1.72 -12.71 1.14
N VAL A 14 -1.60 -12.09 -0.04
CA VAL A 14 -0.63 -12.45 -1.09
C VAL A 14 0.82 -12.53 -0.59
N PHE A 15 1.18 -11.79 0.46
CA PHE A 15 2.52 -11.81 1.08
C PHE A 15 2.78 -12.98 2.02
N ILE A 16 1.74 -13.74 2.37
CA ILE A 16 1.80 -14.94 3.22
C ILE A 16 1.90 -16.19 2.34
N LEU A 17 1.33 -16.15 1.13
CA LEU A 17 1.35 -17.26 0.19
C LEU A 17 2.79 -17.70 -0.14
N LYS A 18 2.97 -19.02 -0.24
CA LYS A 18 4.24 -19.65 -0.63
C LYS A 18 4.01 -20.80 -1.60
N ASP A 19 5.08 -21.18 -2.31
CA ASP A 19 5.13 -22.37 -3.15
C ASP A 19 3.91 -22.44 -4.11
N ASN A 20 3.19 -23.56 -4.10
CA ASN A 20 2.08 -23.80 -5.01
C ASN A 20 0.95 -22.79 -4.85
N GLU A 21 0.64 -22.34 -3.64
CA GLU A 21 -0.42 -21.35 -3.41
C GLU A 21 -0.06 -20.01 -4.04
N PHE A 22 1.19 -19.60 -3.88
CA PHE A 22 1.71 -18.40 -4.55
C PHE A 22 1.66 -18.58 -6.07
N PHE A 23 2.11 -19.72 -6.59
CA PHE A 23 2.11 -19.98 -8.03
C PHE A 23 0.72 -19.98 -8.65
N GLU A 24 -0.29 -20.55 -7.99
CA GLU A 24 -1.67 -20.53 -8.48
C GLU A 24 -2.28 -19.12 -8.47
N CYS A 25 -1.94 -18.31 -7.47
CA CYS A 25 -2.28 -16.89 -7.44
C CYS A 25 -1.64 -16.16 -8.64
N ILE A 26 -0.33 -16.34 -8.88
CA ILE A 26 0.36 -15.69 -10.00
C ILE A 26 -0.21 -16.13 -11.34
N LYS A 27 -0.54 -17.41 -11.49
CA LYS A 27 -1.14 -17.96 -12.69
C LYS A 27 -2.44 -17.27 -13.06
N HIS A 28 -3.31 -17.01 -12.07
CA HIS A 28 -4.56 -16.29 -12.27
C HIS A 28 -4.35 -14.82 -12.68
N VAL A 29 -3.30 -14.18 -12.15
CA VAL A 29 -3.09 -12.73 -12.32
C VAL A 29 -2.27 -12.39 -13.57
N ALA A 30 -1.22 -13.16 -13.84
CA ALA A 30 -0.21 -12.85 -14.87
C ALA A 30 -0.10 -13.92 -15.96
N GLY A 31 -0.81 -15.04 -15.82
CA GLY A 31 -0.87 -16.14 -16.77
C GLY A 31 0.18 -17.23 -16.56
N ASP A 32 0.00 -18.35 -17.26
CA ASP A 32 0.80 -19.57 -17.12
C ASP A 32 2.29 -19.34 -17.37
N ILE A 33 2.62 -18.58 -18.41
CA ILE A 33 4.01 -18.36 -18.83
C ILE A 33 4.78 -17.59 -17.76
N VAL A 34 4.18 -16.57 -17.15
CA VAL A 34 4.82 -15.81 -16.06
C VAL A 34 5.03 -16.72 -14.85
N CYS A 35 4.02 -17.53 -14.50
CA CYS A 35 4.15 -18.54 -13.44
C CYS A 35 5.30 -19.52 -13.71
N GLU A 36 5.42 -20.04 -14.93
CA GLU A 36 6.50 -20.96 -15.35
C GLU A 36 7.89 -20.31 -15.21
N ILE A 37 8.02 -19.04 -15.59
CA ILE A 37 9.25 -18.25 -15.41
C ILE A 37 9.66 -18.15 -13.93
N LEU A 38 8.70 -17.88 -13.04
CA LEU A 38 8.98 -17.78 -11.61
C LEU A 38 9.35 -19.13 -10.99
N LYS A 39 8.68 -20.21 -11.39
CA LYS A 39 8.99 -21.58 -10.94
C LYS A 39 10.42 -21.98 -11.28
N ILE A 40 10.87 -21.72 -12.51
CA ILE A 40 12.24 -22.05 -12.95
C ILE A 40 13.28 -21.28 -12.13
N GLN A 41 12.99 -20.04 -11.75
CA GLN A 41 13.87 -19.21 -10.92
C GLN A 41 13.72 -19.47 -9.42
N MET A 42 12.84 -20.41 -9.01
CA MET A 42 12.49 -20.69 -7.62
C MET A 42 12.03 -19.44 -6.85
N ILE A 43 11.33 -18.53 -7.54
CA ILE A 43 10.72 -17.36 -6.92
C ILE A 43 9.33 -17.77 -6.43
N ASP A 44 9.27 -18.21 -5.18
CA ASP A 44 8.14 -18.90 -4.55
C ASP A 44 7.24 -18.00 -3.69
N SER A 45 7.52 -16.71 -3.64
CA SER A 45 6.79 -15.75 -2.79
C SER A 45 6.85 -14.32 -3.33
N ALA A 46 5.85 -13.53 -2.96
CA ALA A 46 5.75 -12.12 -3.33
C ALA A 46 6.98 -11.31 -2.87
N GLN A 47 7.51 -11.63 -1.69
CA GLN A 47 8.63 -10.90 -1.09
C GLN A 47 9.94 -11.13 -1.87
N VAL A 48 10.18 -12.35 -2.35
CA VAL A 48 11.32 -12.66 -3.20
C VAL A 48 11.14 -11.94 -4.54
N LEU A 49 9.97 -12.07 -5.17
CA LEU A 49 9.67 -11.46 -6.49
C LEU A 49 9.88 -9.94 -6.52
N ILE A 50 9.43 -9.22 -5.49
CA ILE A 50 9.62 -7.77 -5.41
C ILE A 50 11.10 -7.40 -5.34
N ASN A 51 11.90 -8.20 -4.62
CA ASN A 51 13.31 -7.94 -4.39
C ASN A 51 14.21 -8.47 -5.51
N SER A 52 13.70 -9.34 -6.37
CA SER A 52 14.45 -9.88 -7.50
C SER A 52 14.58 -8.84 -8.62
N ASP A 53 15.82 -8.60 -9.02
CA ASP A 53 16.16 -7.81 -10.20
C ASP A 53 16.26 -8.71 -11.43
N ASP A 54 15.98 -8.13 -12.60
CA ASP A 54 16.16 -8.75 -13.91
C ASP A 54 15.67 -10.21 -14.04
N LEU A 55 14.34 -10.38 -13.87
CA LEU A 55 13.62 -11.66 -13.89
C LEU A 55 13.67 -12.42 -15.22
N LEU A 56 14.27 -11.85 -16.27
CA LEU A 56 14.26 -12.41 -17.62
C LEU A 56 15.68 -12.61 -18.18
N SER A 57 16.72 -12.08 -17.53
CA SER A 57 18.13 -12.30 -17.89
C SER A 57 18.48 -13.77 -18.05
N PHE A 58 17.94 -14.65 -17.20
CA PHE A 58 18.25 -16.07 -17.21
C PHE A 58 17.90 -16.77 -18.54
N LEU A 59 16.99 -16.19 -19.34
CA LEU A 59 16.63 -16.71 -20.67
C LEU A 59 17.82 -16.74 -21.64
N GLN A 60 18.91 -16.02 -21.34
CA GLN A 60 20.15 -16.05 -22.11
C GLN A 60 21.00 -17.31 -21.86
N HIS A 61 20.75 -18.07 -20.79
CA HIS A 61 21.50 -19.29 -20.49
C HIS A 61 21.07 -20.47 -21.34
N ASN A 62 22.02 -21.33 -21.72
CA ASN A 62 21.74 -22.54 -22.48
C ASN A 62 21.53 -23.74 -21.55
N SER A 63 20.27 -24.06 -21.26
CA SER A 63 19.87 -25.33 -20.64
C SER A 63 18.67 -25.92 -21.39
N PRO A 64 18.44 -27.25 -21.31
CA PRO A 64 17.27 -27.88 -21.90
C PRO A 64 15.95 -27.26 -21.41
N GLU A 65 15.80 -27.00 -20.10
CA GLU A 65 14.58 -26.39 -19.55
C GLU A 65 14.38 -24.96 -20.06
N ILE A 66 15.46 -24.17 -20.10
CA ILE A 66 15.40 -22.78 -20.56
C ILE A 66 15.11 -22.71 -22.06
N ASN A 67 15.64 -23.63 -22.87
CA ASN A 67 15.37 -23.67 -24.31
C ASN A 67 13.87 -23.88 -24.59
N ILE A 68 13.22 -24.80 -23.88
CA ILE A 68 11.77 -25.04 -24.00
C ILE A 68 10.97 -23.78 -23.64
N LEU A 69 11.33 -23.12 -22.55
CA LEU A 69 10.68 -21.89 -22.14
C LEU A 69 10.93 -20.75 -23.15
N ARG A 70 12.14 -20.65 -23.70
CA ARG A 70 12.53 -19.62 -24.66
C ARG A 70 11.69 -19.70 -25.94
N ASP A 71 11.36 -20.91 -26.40
CA ASP A 71 10.50 -21.11 -27.56
C ASP A 71 9.07 -20.57 -27.31
N LYS A 72 8.60 -20.56 -26.06
CA LYS A 72 7.31 -19.97 -25.67
C LYS A 72 7.40 -18.45 -25.51
N VAL A 73 8.49 -17.95 -24.94
CA VAL A 73 8.63 -16.57 -24.44
C VAL A 73 9.25 -15.61 -25.46
N CYS A 74 10.06 -16.10 -26.39
CA CYS A 74 10.84 -15.29 -27.31
C CYS A 74 10.42 -15.49 -28.78
N PHE A 75 10.75 -14.51 -29.61
CA PHE A 75 10.88 -14.66 -31.04
C PHE A 75 12.33 -14.95 -31.38
N LYS A 76 12.56 -15.94 -32.26
CA LYS A 76 13.87 -16.19 -32.86
C LYS A 76 14.07 -15.23 -34.03
N THR A 77 15.17 -14.48 -34.02
CA THR A 77 15.53 -13.57 -35.11
C THR A 77 16.32 -14.31 -36.18
N GLU A 78 16.45 -13.70 -37.36
CA GLU A 78 17.23 -14.25 -38.48
C GLU A 78 18.70 -14.49 -38.12
N ASN A 79 19.26 -13.68 -37.23
CA ASN A 79 20.64 -13.78 -36.76
C ASN A 79 20.85 -14.87 -35.70
N GLY A 80 19.80 -15.64 -35.38
CA GLY A 80 19.83 -16.64 -34.31
C GLY A 80 19.76 -16.06 -32.90
N SER A 81 19.56 -14.75 -32.75
CA SER A 81 19.30 -14.13 -31.44
C SER A 81 17.84 -14.29 -31.02
N PHE A 82 17.55 -14.00 -29.76
CA PHE A 82 16.21 -14.13 -29.20
C PHE A 82 15.71 -12.78 -28.69
N LEU A 83 14.49 -12.42 -29.08
CA LEU A 83 13.80 -11.23 -28.63
C LEU A 83 12.62 -11.62 -27.75
N ILE A 84 12.57 -11.16 -26.51
CA ILE A 84 11.48 -11.48 -25.58
C ILE A 84 10.18 -10.82 -26.07
N LYS A 85 9.07 -11.57 -26.07
CA LYS A 85 7.74 -11.05 -26.39
C LYS A 85 7.36 -9.93 -25.42
N SER A 86 6.96 -8.77 -25.95
CA SER A 86 6.61 -7.59 -25.14
C SER A 86 5.46 -7.82 -24.16
N GLY A 87 4.53 -8.74 -24.47
CA GLY A 87 3.47 -9.14 -23.54
C GLY A 87 4.02 -9.75 -22.25
N ILE A 88 5.13 -10.50 -22.33
CA ILE A 88 5.75 -11.14 -21.17
C ILE A 88 6.43 -10.11 -20.28
N THR A 89 7.20 -9.19 -20.88
CA THR A 89 7.83 -8.09 -20.12
C THR A 89 6.78 -7.20 -19.45
N THR A 90 5.68 -6.93 -20.14
CA THR A 90 4.56 -6.13 -19.62
C THR A 90 3.86 -6.82 -18.47
N ASN A 91 3.51 -8.11 -18.59
CA ASN A 91 2.84 -8.86 -17.53
C ASN A 91 3.73 -8.98 -16.28
N MET A 92 5.02 -9.23 -16.45
CA MET A 92 5.97 -9.31 -15.33
C MET A 92 6.10 -7.95 -14.62
N SER A 93 6.21 -6.86 -15.38
CA SER A 93 6.28 -5.50 -14.83
C SER A 93 4.99 -5.12 -14.10
N MET A 94 3.83 -5.44 -14.69
CA MET A 94 2.51 -5.23 -14.08
C MET A 94 2.42 -5.98 -12.75
N LEU A 95 2.75 -7.27 -12.73
CA LEU A 95 2.70 -8.07 -11.52
C LEU A 95 3.56 -7.47 -10.39
N LYS A 96 4.80 -7.09 -10.70
CA LYS A 96 5.70 -6.47 -9.73
C LYS A 96 5.14 -5.15 -9.20
N LYS A 97 4.54 -4.32 -10.08
CA LYS A 97 3.87 -3.07 -9.68
C LYS A 97 2.67 -3.32 -8.78
N LEU A 98 1.77 -4.25 -9.13
CA LEU A 98 0.60 -4.58 -8.32
C LEU A 98 1.01 -5.03 -6.91
N LEU A 99 2.04 -5.86 -6.81
CA LEU A 99 2.58 -6.29 -5.53
C LEU A 99 3.17 -5.12 -4.73
N LEU A 100 3.89 -4.19 -5.37
CA LEU A 100 4.40 -2.98 -4.71
C LEU A 100 3.26 -2.10 -4.17
N VAL A 101 2.21 -1.85 -4.96
CA VAL A 101 1.03 -1.09 -4.53
C VAL A 101 0.39 -1.78 -3.31
N LYS A 102 0.15 -3.09 -3.38
CA LYS A 102 -0.43 -3.86 -2.28
C LYS A 102 0.42 -3.79 -1.01
N LYS A 103 1.75 -3.75 -1.15
CA LYS A 103 2.68 -3.60 -0.02
C LYS A 103 2.53 -2.24 0.65
N GLU A 104 2.41 -1.17 -0.14
CA GLU A 104 2.20 0.18 0.36
C GLU A 104 0.85 0.31 1.08
N GLU A 105 -0.23 -0.28 0.53
CA GLU A 105 -1.53 -0.35 1.18
C GLU A 105 -1.45 -1.01 2.57
N GLN A 106 -0.77 -2.15 2.69
CA GLN A 106 -0.58 -2.83 3.98
C GLN A 106 0.25 -2.01 4.97
N LEU A 107 1.23 -1.24 4.51
CA LEU A 107 2.03 -0.36 5.37
C LEU A 107 1.22 0.82 5.88
N ASN A 108 0.39 1.42 5.02
CA ASN A 108 -0.49 2.53 5.41
C ASN A 108 -1.50 2.09 6.46
N ILE A 109 -2.15 0.94 6.29
CA ILE A 109 -3.09 0.38 7.27
C ILE A 109 -2.40 0.17 8.64
N LYS A 110 -1.17 -0.36 8.64
CA LYS A 110 -0.40 -0.56 9.89
C LYS A 110 -0.05 0.76 10.56
N ASN A 111 0.31 1.78 9.78
CA ASN A 111 0.61 3.11 10.30
C ASN A 111 -0.64 3.77 10.89
N ASP A 112 -1.78 3.67 10.21
CA ASP A 112 -3.05 4.22 10.69
C ASP A 112 -3.48 3.57 12.01
N GLN A 113 -3.39 2.23 12.11
CA GLN A 113 -3.67 1.50 13.34
C GLN A 113 -2.71 1.88 14.49
N GLN A 114 -1.43 2.08 14.18
CA GLN A 114 -0.46 2.55 15.18
C GLN A 114 -0.75 3.97 15.65
N GLN A 115 -1.11 4.88 14.73
CA GLN A 115 -1.50 6.24 15.08
C GLN A 115 -2.75 6.25 15.95
N GLU A 116 -3.78 5.48 15.60
CA GLU A 116 -5.01 5.33 16.40
C GLU A 116 -4.69 4.86 17.83
N GLN A 117 -3.80 3.88 17.98
CA GLN A 117 -3.39 3.40 19.30
C GLN A 117 -2.66 4.48 20.12
N ILE A 118 -1.76 5.25 19.49
CA ILE A 118 -1.08 6.39 20.13
C ILE A 118 -2.11 7.43 20.61
N TRP A 119 -3.14 7.71 19.79
CA TRP A 119 -4.21 8.64 20.16
C TRP A 119 -5.01 8.16 21.35
N ILE A 120 -5.43 6.89 21.34
CA ILE A 120 -6.14 6.27 22.46
C ILE A 120 -5.32 6.39 23.75
N ASP A 121 -4.00 6.16 23.67
CA ASP A 121 -3.10 6.24 24.82
C ASP A 121 -2.91 7.68 25.31
N LEU A 122 -2.81 8.66 24.41
CA LEU A 122 -2.75 10.09 24.75
C LEU A 122 -4.03 10.58 25.44
N ILE A 123 -5.21 10.21 24.91
CA ILE A 123 -6.51 10.54 25.49
C ILE A 123 -6.64 9.91 26.88
N LYS A 124 -6.24 8.64 27.05
CA LYS A 124 -6.28 7.97 28.36
C LYS A 124 -5.38 8.62 29.40
N LYS A 125 -4.22 9.16 29.00
CA LYS A 125 -3.24 9.76 29.91
C LYS A 125 -3.57 11.19 30.34
N ASN A 126 -4.42 11.90 29.60
CA ASN A 126 -4.76 13.29 29.89
C ASN A 126 -6.25 13.45 30.21
N SER A 127 -6.55 13.77 31.48
CA SER A 127 -7.92 13.90 31.99
C SER A 127 -8.74 15.01 31.31
N LEU A 128 -8.10 16.09 30.87
CA LEU A 128 -8.74 17.16 30.13
C LEU A 128 -9.11 16.71 28.71
N LEU A 129 -8.18 16.06 28.00
CA LEU A 129 -8.45 15.50 26.66
C LEU A 129 -9.54 14.43 26.70
N LYS A 130 -9.54 13.57 27.72
CA LYS A 130 -10.61 12.57 27.93
C LYS A 130 -11.97 13.23 28.15
N SER A 131 -12.03 14.28 28.95
CA SER A 131 -13.28 15.02 29.22
C SER A 131 -13.79 15.73 27.96
N LEU A 132 -12.88 16.32 27.17
CA LEU A 132 -13.19 16.96 25.89
C LEU A 132 -13.71 15.95 24.85
N PHE A 133 -13.08 14.78 24.75
CA PHE A 133 -13.48 13.73 23.82
C PHE A 133 -14.86 13.14 24.18
N ASN A 134 -15.10 12.86 25.46
CA ASN A 134 -16.41 12.40 25.94
C ASN A 134 -17.52 13.42 25.64
N TRP A 135 -17.25 14.70 25.89
CA TRP A 135 -18.18 15.78 25.60
C TRP A 135 -18.50 15.89 24.09
N TYR A 136 -17.50 15.72 23.23
CA TYR A 136 -17.70 15.71 21.77
C TYR A 136 -18.60 14.56 21.32
N GLN A 137 -18.37 13.34 21.83
CA GLN A 137 -19.22 12.18 21.53
C GLN A 137 -20.67 12.37 21.99
N GLU A 138 -20.88 13.00 23.15
CA GLU A 138 -22.22 13.33 23.64
C GLU A 138 -22.95 14.33 22.74
N ILE A 139 -22.22 15.28 22.14
CA ILE A 139 -22.80 16.32 21.27
C ILE A 139 -23.14 15.80 19.88
N GLU A 140 -22.30 14.93 19.30
CA GLU A 140 -22.51 14.34 17.97
C GLU A 140 -23.85 13.58 17.89
N HIS A 141 -24.33 13.05 19.01
CA HIS A 141 -25.62 12.35 19.11
C HIS A 141 -26.81 13.24 19.50
N THR A 142 -26.64 14.54 19.72
CA THR A 142 -27.73 15.47 20.05
C THR A 142 -28.23 16.24 18.82
N PRO A 143 -29.54 16.20 18.49
CA PRO A 143 -30.10 16.87 17.31
C PRO A 143 -30.19 18.41 17.44
N LYS A 144 -29.78 18.98 18.57
CA LYS A 144 -29.71 20.44 18.77
C LYS A 144 -28.25 20.88 18.75
N LYS A 145 -27.87 21.63 17.70
CA LYS A 145 -26.59 22.35 17.57
C LYS A 145 -26.39 23.33 18.74
N VAL A 146 -25.97 22.84 19.90
CA VAL A 146 -25.50 23.68 21.00
C VAL A 146 -23.98 23.59 21.01
N SER A 147 -23.35 24.76 20.79
CA SER A 147 -21.90 25.03 20.69
C SER A 147 -21.24 24.78 19.33
N THR A 148 -21.64 25.58 18.34
CA THR A 148 -21.01 25.67 17.01
C THR A 148 -19.51 25.96 17.05
N PHE A 149 -18.99 26.67 18.05
CA PHE A 149 -17.55 26.96 18.12
C PHE A 149 -16.73 25.75 18.58
N LEU A 150 -17.02 25.16 19.74
CA LEU A 150 -16.22 24.03 20.25
C LEU A 150 -16.35 22.80 19.36
N ALA A 151 -17.55 22.49 18.84
CA ALA A 151 -17.73 21.36 17.92
C ALA A 151 -16.92 21.56 16.63
N THR A 152 -17.03 22.74 16.00
CA THR A 152 -16.23 23.06 14.79
C THR A 152 -14.74 23.10 15.10
N PHE A 153 -14.35 23.53 16.29
CA PHE A 153 -12.96 23.56 16.73
C PHE A 153 -12.39 22.14 16.91
N ILE A 154 -13.13 21.25 17.57
CA ILE A 154 -12.75 19.84 17.71
C ILE A 154 -12.73 19.17 16.34
N ASP A 155 -13.73 19.39 15.49
CA ASP A 155 -13.70 18.93 14.10
C ASP A 155 -12.47 19.40 13.36
N THR A 156 -12.08 20.66 13.54
CA THR A 156 -10.92 21.24 12.85
C THR A 156 -9.62 20.66 13.38
N ILE A 157 -9.49 20.43 14.69
CA ILE A 157 -8.35 19.74 15.29
C ILE A 157 -8.30 18.31 14.75
N THR A 158 -9.37 17.53 14.88
CA THR A 158 -9.45 16.13 14.42
C THR A 158 -9.13 16.02 12.94
N ASN A 159 -9.75 16.85 12.08
CA ASN A 159 -9.48 16.86 10.64
C ASN A 159 -8.07 17.35 10.27
N SER A 160 -7.46 18.22 11.10
CA SER A 160 -6.07 18.64 10.88
C SER A 160 -5.09 17.56 11.31
N LEU A 161 -5.38 16.85 12.40
CA LEU A 161 -4.54 15.77 12.93
C LEU A 161 -4.46 14.56 11.98
N HIS A 162 -5.47 14.32 11.16
CA HIS A 162 -5.45 13.27 10.13
C HIS A 162 -4.71 13.66 8.84
N LYS A 163 -4.16 14.88 8.74
CA LYS A 163 -3.40 15.32 7.54
C LYS A 163 -1.90 15.00 7.68
N SER A 164 -1.28 14.65 6.56
CA SER A 164 0.17 14.40 6.50
C SER A 164 0.97 15.66 6.86
N SER A 165 2.13 15.46 7.50
CA SER A 165 3.02 16.49 8.05
C SER A 165 3.43 17.62 7.10
N ASN A 166 3.25 17.44 5.79
CA ASN A 166 3.70 18.40 4.78
C ASN A 166 2.70 19.53 4.47
N ASN A 167 1.51 19.56 5.07
CA ASN A 167 0.48 20.58 4.76
C ASN A 167 -0.23 21.19 5.98
N TYR A 168 0.47 21.33 7.10
CA TYR A 168 -0.08 22.05 8.26
C TYR A 168 0.01 23.57 8.03
N ARG A 169 -1.09 24.17 7.55
CA ARG A 169 -1.35 25.61 7.72
C ARG A 169 -2.54 25.77 8.64
N TYR A 170 -2.26 26.04 9.91
CA TYR A 170 -3.29 26.45 10.84
C TYR A 170 -3.73 27.87 10.49
N SER A 171 -5.04 28.12 10.53
CA SER A 171 -5.52 29.50 10.46
C SER A 171 -5.02 30.27 11.69
N LYS A 172 -4.74 31.56 11.54
CA LYS A 172 -4.31 32.48 12.62
C LYS A 172 -5.14 32.32 13.90
N SER A 173 -6.45 32.13 13.76
CA SER A 173 -7.39 31.92 14.88
C SER A 173 -7.13 30.66 15.71
N ILE A 174 -6.56 29.60 15.12
CA ILE A 174 -6.18 28.37 15.84
C ILE A 174 -4.86 28.60 16.59
N GLU A 175 -3.93 29.34 16.00
CA GLU A 175 -2.68 29.74 16.67
C GLU A 175 -2.96 30.63 17.89
N ASP A 176 -3.79 31.67 17.73
CA ASP A 176 -4.14 32.60 18.80
C ASP A 176 -4.90 31.90 19.94
N PHE A 177 -5.69 30.87 19.62
CA PHE A 177 -6.39 30.06 20.62
C PHE A 177 -5.47 29.06 21.33
N ALA A 178 -4.57 28.39 20.62
CA ALA A 178 -3.56 27.52 21.23
C ALA A 178 -2.62 28.32 22.17
N LEU A 179 -2.26 29.54 21.77
CA LEU A 179 -1.58 30.52 22.62
C LEU A 179 -2.41 30.88 23.86
N SER A 180 -3.71 31.10 23.69
CA SER A 180 -4.60 31.41 24.81
C SER A 180 -4.73 30.24 25.80
N LEU A 181 -4.82 29.00 25.31
CA LEU A 181 -4.79 27.79 26.16
C LEU A 181 -3.46 27.63 26.88
N TYR A 182 -2.34 27.83 26.19
CA TYR A 182 -1.00 27.77 26.79
C TYR A 182 -0.79 28.84 27.88
N ILE A 183 -1.37 30.04 27.70
CA ILE A 183 -1.32 31.11 28.70
C ILE A 183 -2.23 30.83 29.91
N LEU A 184 -3.35 30.13 29.71
CA LEU A 184 -4.34 29.85 30.75
C LEU A 184 -4.04 28.58 31.58
N GLY A 185 -3.15 27.69 31.10
CA GLY A 185 -2.70 26.49 31.81
C GLY A 185 -3.33 25.20 31.28
#